data_AF-A0A944FL10-F1
#
_entry.id   AF-A0A944FL10-F1
#
_cell.length_a   1.000
_cell.length_b   1.000
_cell.length_c   1.000
_cell.angle_alpha   90.00
_cell.angle_beta   90.00
_cell.angle_gamma   90.00
#
_symmetry.space_group_name_H-M   'P 1'
#
loop_
_entity.id
_entity.type
_entity.pdbx_description
1 polymer ?
#
loop_
_entity_poly.entity_id
_entity_poly.type
_entity_poly.pdbx_seq_one_letter_code
_entity_poly.pdbx_strand_id
1 'polypeptide(L)'
;MTLADCERVAEIRVRGRGRGRGRQHAYRGLIPQAYLDGLSIAEHTERRRARLTAAPADVTNMVARDDAGTVVGWGRHGPYRDDGTRTADAELCALYVDPRHLGCGAGRSLLGESVRRCAAVRYPRMPLWVLRGNTRARRFCERAGFGADGGEEAFEVAGIAVPEVRYARALTG
;
A
#
# COMPACT_ATOMS: atom_id res chain seq x y z
N MET A 1 11.93 6.36 5.50
CA MET A 1 12.45 5.03 5.09
C MET A 1 13.85 5.24 4.53
N THR A 2 14.79 4.35 4.80
CA THR A 2 16.16 4.39 4.27
C THR A 2 16.42 3.18 3.35
N LEU A 3 17.59 3.15 2.70
CA LEU A 3 18.01 1.98 1.90
C LEU A 3 18.16 0.70 2.76
N ALA A 4 18.49 0.85 4.04
CA ALA A 4 18.58 -0.27 4.99
C ALA A 4 17.20 -0.89 5.28
N ASP A 5 16.11 -0.12 5.17
CA ASP A 5 14.75 -0.63 5.37
C ASP A 5 14.24 -1.46 4.18
N CYS A 6 14.85 -1.34 3.00
CA CYS A 6 14.32 -1.89 1.74
C CYS A 6 14.08 -3.40 1.79
N GLU A 7 14.98 -4.16 2.39
CA GLU A 7 14.85 -5.61 2.50
C GLU A 7 13.66 -5.99 3.37
N ARG A 8 13.56 -5.37 4.54
CA ARG A 8 12.47 -5.62 5.47
C ARG A 8 11.11 -5.21 4.90
N VAL A 9 11.07 -4.11 4.13
CA VAL A 9 9.86 -3.69 3.38
C VAL A 9 9.51 -4.69 2.30
N ALA A 10 10.49 -5.22 1.57
CA ALA A 10 10.29 -6.27 0.57
C ALA A 10 9.71 -7.54 1.23
N GLU A 11 10.24 -7.96 2.38
CA GLU A 11 9.67 -9.06 3.15
C GLU A 11 8.21 -8.81 3.55
N ILE A 12 7.89 -7.62 4.06
CA ILE A 12 6.52 -7.28 4.47
C ILE A 12 5.57 -7.35 3.28
N ARG A 13 5.97 -6.82 2.13
CA ARG A 13 5.19 -6.86 0.90
C ARG A 13 5.00 -8.29 0.39
N VAL A 14 6.09 -9.08 0.34
CA VAL A 14 6.05 -10.46 -0.11
C VAL A 14 5.25 -11.32 0.87
N ARG A 15 5.45 -11.22 2.18
CA ARG A 15 4.66 -11.95 3.20
C ARG A 15 3.21 -11.49 3.28
N GLY A 16 2.94 -10.22 2.96
CA GLY A 16 1.59 -9.68 2.83
C GLY A 16 0.85 -10.28 1.63
N ARG A 17 1.58 -10.73 0.59
CA ARG A 17 1.04 -11.32 -0.63
C ARG A 17 1.19 -12.88 -0.71
N GLY A 18 2.19 -13.50 -0.09
CA GLY A 18 2.61 -14.91 -0.23
C GLY A 18 2.20 -15.88 0.92
N ARG A 19 2.69 -17.14 0.88
CA ARG A 19 2.22 -18.28 1.74
C ARG A 19 2.62 -18.26 3.23
N GLY A 20 1.82 -18.94 4.07
CA GLY A 20 2.10 -19.32 5.48
C GLY A 20 0.83 -19.49 6.36
N ARG A 21 0.87 -20.26 7.45
CA ARG A 21 -0.31 -20.68 8.27
C ARG A 21 -1.16 -19.56 8.91
N GLY A 22 -0.74 -18.29 8.85
CA GLY A 22 -1.55 -17.12 9.23
C GLY A 22 -1.87 -16.16 8.08
N ARG A 23 -1.58 -16.53 6.81
CA ARG A 23 -1.27 -15.59 5.71
C ARG A 23 -2.10 -15.83 4.44
N GLN A 24 -3.43 -15.85 4.54
CA GLN A 24 -4.29 -16.08 3.37
C GLN A 24 -5.38 -15.03 3.14
N HIS A 25 -5.74 -14.22 4.14
CA HIS A 25 -7.03 -13.52 4.07
C HIS A 25 -7.13 -12.37 3.06
N ALA A 26 -6.03 -11.75 2.63
CA ALA A 26 -6.10 -10.54 1.80
C ALA A 26 -6.06 -10.80 0.28
N TYR A 27 -5.39 -11.88 -0.17
CA TYR A 27 -5.09 -12.09 -1.59
C TYR A 27 -5.29 -13.54 -2.09
N ARG A 28 -5.48 -14.53 -1.20
CA ARG A 28 -5.73 -15.93 -1.61
C ARG A 28 -7.10 -16.03 -2.29
N GLY A 29 -7.14 -16.66 -3.46
CA GLY A 29 -8.35 -16.74 -4.27
C GLY A 29 -8.65 -15.47 -5.07
N LEU A 30 -7.84 -14.41 -4.90
CA LEU A 30 -7.94 -13.17 -5.68
C LEU A 30 -6.78 -13.01 -6.68
N ILE A 31 -5.61 -13.55 -6.35
CA ILE A 31 -4.40 -13.51 -7.19
C ILE A 31 -3.95 -14.96 -7.49
N PRO A 32 -3.46 -15.27 -8.70
CA PRO A 32 -2.94 -16.60 -9.04
C PRO A 32 -1.89 -17.09 -8.05
N GLN A 33 -2.06 -18.31 -7.56
CA GLN A 33 -1.15 -18.86 -6.54
C GLN A 33 0.29 -19.00 -7.05
N ALA A 34 0.47 -19.37 -8.32
CA ALA A 34 1.79 -19.47 -8.95
C ALA A 34 2.54 -18.12 -8.94
N TYR A 35 1.83 -17.01 -9.16
CA TYR A 35 2.41 -15.68 -9.06
C TYR A 35 2.85 -15.35 -7.63
N LEU A 36 2.01 -15.68 -6.63
CA LEU A 36 2.33 -15.47 -5.22
C LEU A 36 3.53 -16.33 -4.78
N ASP A 37 3.65 -17.54 -5.31
CA ASP A 37 4.72 -18.49 -5.02
C ASP A 37 6.05 -18.06 -5.68
N GLY A 38 6.00 -17.33 -6.81
CA GLY A 38 7.18 -16.80 -7.49
C GLY A 38 7.73 -15.48 -6.93
N LEU A 39 7.17 -14.93 -5.85
CA LEU A 39 7.63 -13.66 -5.30
C LEU A 39 9.00 -13.79 -4.61
N SER A 40 10.05 -13.25 -5.23
CA SER A 40 11.40 -13.17 -4.65
C SER A 40 11.57 -11.95 -3.74
N ILE A 41 12.01 -12.17 -2.50
CA ILE A 41 12.36 -11.07 -1.57
C ILE A 41 13.55 -10.28 -2.14
N ALA A 42 14.59 -10.95 -2.63
CA ALA A 42 15.80 -10.31 -3.14
C ALA A 42 15.48 -9.36 -4.32
N GLU A 43 14.69 -9.81 -5.30
CA GLU A 43 14.30 -8.97 -6.44
C GLU A 43 13.44 -7.78 -6.00
N HIS A 44 12.54 -7.99 -5.02
CA HIS A 44 11.74 -6.91 -4.46
C HIS A 44 12.60 -5.91 -3.68
N THR A 45 13.64 -6.36 -2.98
CA THR A 45 14.62 -5.52 -2.29
C THR A 45 15.35 -4.62 -3.28
N GLU A 46 15.93 -5.19 -4.33
CA GLU A 46 16.67 -4.42 -5.36
C GLU A 46 15.76 -3.42 -6.06
N ARG A 47 14.58 -3.87 -6.49
CA ARG A 47 13.58 -2.98 -7.09
C ARG A 47 13.17 -1.86 -6.14
N ARG A 48 13.09 -2.15 -4.83
CA ARG A 48 12.73 -1.15 -3.82
C ARG A 48 13.84 -0.13 -3.62
N ARG A 49 15.11 -0.57 -3.59
CA ARG A 49 16.30 0.30 -3.53
C ARG A 49 16.33 1.24 -4.72
N ALA A 50 16.27 0.70 -5.95
CA ALA A 50 16.28 1.49 -7.18
C ALA A 50 15.16 2.56 -7.19
N ARG A 51 13.93 2.16 -6.86
CA ARG A 51 12.79 3.08 -6.79
C ARG A 51 12.85 4.07 -5.64
N LEU A 52 13.60 3.81 -4.57
CA LEU A 52 13.79 4.76 -3.48
C LEU A 52 14.79 5.84 -3.91
N THR A 53 15.89 5.44 -4.53
CA THR A 53 16.92 6.36 -5.05
C THR A 53 16.40 7.23 -6.18
N ALA A 54 15.58 6.68 -7.07
CA ALA A 54 14.99 7.41 -8.20
C ALA A 54 13.63 8.06 -7.87
N ALA A 55 13.20 8.08 -6.60
CA ALA A 55 11.91 8.63 -6.23
C ALA A 55 11.87 10.15 -6.47
N PRO A 56 10.85 10.69 -7.17
CA PRO A 56 10.62 12.12 -7.21
C PRO A 56 10.44 12.69 -5.79
N ALA A 57 10.80 13.96 -5.59
CA ALA A 57 10.74 14.62 -4.28
C ALA A 57 9.34 14.66 -3.67
N ASP A 58 8.29 14.57 -4.48
CA ASP A 58 6.89 14.55 -4.04
C ASP A 58 6.35 13.15 -3.71
N VAL A 59 7.19 12.11 -3.77
CA VAL A 59 6.88 10.75 -3.35
C VAL A 59 7.47 10.49 -1.96
N THR A 60 6.61 10.19 -1.01
CA THR A 60 7.02 9.90 0.37
C THR A 60 6.96 8.40 0.65
N ASN A 61 8.03 7.84 1.24
CA ASN A 61 8.08 6.46 1.74
C ASN A 61 8.28 6.45 3.27
N MET A 62 7.36 5.81 3.98
CA MET A 62 7.31 5.77 5.45
C MET A 62 7.34 4.33 5.93
N VAL A 63 7.92 4.12 7.11
CA VAL A 63 7.92 2.84 7.80
C VAL A 63 7.37 3.02 9.20
N ALA A 64 6.62 2.03 9.68
CA ALA A 64 6.25 1.91 11.09
C ALA A 64 7.24 0.98 11.77
N ARG A 65 7.71 1.36 12.95
CA ARG A 65 8.59 0.55 13.80
C ARG A 65 7.86 0.15 15.07
N ASP A 66 8.17 -1.03 15.60
CA ASP A 66 7.77 -1.42 16.96
C ASP A 66 8.74 -0.83 18.01
N ASP A 67 8.49 -1.14 19.28
CA ASP A 67 9.29 -0.65 20.42
C ASP A 67 10.75 -1.13 20.37
N ALA A 68 11.02 -2.23 19.66
CA ALA A 68 12.37 -2.74 19.42
C ALA A 68 13.05 -2.09 18.20
N GLY A 69 12.39 -1.15 17.52
CA GLY A 69 12.90 -0.47 16.33
C GLY A 69 12.77 -1.29 15.03
N THR A 70 12.13 -2.46 15.06
CA THR A 70 11.95 -3.33 13.90
C THR A 70 10.88 -2.74 12.98
N VAL A 71 11.13 -2.71 11.67
CA VAL A 71 10.11 -2.29 10.71
C VAL A 71 8.98 -3.33 10.67
N VAL A 72 7.76 -2.89 10.97
CA VAL A 72 6.54 -3.71 11.02
C VAL A 72 5.49 -3.27 10.00
N GLY A 73 5.66 -2.12 9.35
CA GLY A 73 4.77 -1.67 8.29
C GLY A 73 5.44 -0.70 7.34
N TRP A 74 4.86 -0.55 6.15
CA TRP A 74 5.32 0.34 5.09
C TRP A 74 4.14 1.07 4.46
N GLY A 75 4.31 2.38 4.26
CA GLY A 75 3.37 3.25 3.55
C GLY A 75 4.09 4.06 2.48
N ARG A 76 3.42 4.28 1.35
CA ARG A 76 3.87 5.18 0.29
C ARG A 76 2.70 6.01 -0.22
N HIS A 77 2.93 7.32 -0.33
CA HIS A 77 2.02 8.22 -1.05
C HIS A 77 2.79 9.14 -2.00
N GLY A 78 2.08 9.73 -2.94
CA GLY A 78 2.62 10.69 -3.91
C GLY A 78 1.49 11.31 -4.73
N PRO A 79 1.79 12.05 -5.81
CA PRO A 79 0.76 12.64 -6.66
C PRO A 79 -0.07 11.55 -7.35
N TYR A 80 -1.40 11.68 -7.31
CA TYR A 80 -2.29 10.80 -8.07
C TYR A 80 -2.15 11.08 -9.56
N ARG A 81 -2.01 10.00 -10.33
CA ARG A 81 -1.92 10.05 -11.79
C ARG A 81 -3.06 9.23 -12.36
N ASP A 82 -3.83 9.87 -13.23
CA ASP A 82 -4.90 9.24 -13.99
C ASP A 82 -4.41 9.06 -15.43
N ASP A 83 -4.30 7.81 -15.87
CA ASP A 83 -3.67 7.42 -17.14
C ASP A 83 -2.32 8.14 -17.42
N GLY A 84 -1.45 8.13 -16.41
CA GLY A 84 -0.13 8.78 -16.47
C GLY A 84 -0.14 10.31 -16.31
N THR A 85 -1.30 10.95 -16.37
CA THR A 85 -1.46 12.40 -16.23
C THR A 85 -1.59 12.80 -14.76
N ARG A 86 -0.73 13.71 -14.29
CA ARG A 86 -0.77 14.20 -12.92
C ARG A 86 -2.05 15.01 -12.67
N THR A 87 -2.75 14.68 -11.60
CA THR A 87 -3.94 15.40 -11.13
C THR A 87 -3.60 16.34 -9.97
N ALA A 88 -4.61 17.05 -9.47
CA ALA A 88 -4.49 17.84 -8.25
C ALA A 88 -4.47 17.00 -6.96
N ASP A 89 -4.80 15.71 -7.02
CA ASP A 89 -4.94 14.83 -5.86
C ASP A 89 -3.63 14.11 -5.47
N ALA A 90 -3.58 13.59 -4.25
CA ALA A 90 -2.54 12.65 -3.81
C ALA A 90 -3.09 11.23 -3.85
N GLU A 91 -2.21 10.23 -3.93
CA GLU A 91 -2.59 8.82 -3.88
C GLU A 91 -1.85 8.13 -2.74
N LEU A 92 -2.54 7.27 -2.01
CA LEU A 92 -1.88 6.26 -1.18
C LEU A 92 -1.53 5.03 -2.04
N CYS A 93 -0.38 5.07 -2.70
CA CYS A 93 0.05 4.02 -3.62
C CYS A 93 0.37 2.67 -2.95
N ALA A 94 0.66 2.65 -1.64
CA ALA A 94 0.89 1.41 -0.91
C ALA A 94 0.67 1.55 0.59
N LEU A 95 0.10 0.51 1.20
CA LEU A 95 0.02 0.33 2.64
C LEU A 95 0.09 -1.17 2.98
N TYR A 96 1.14 -1.57 3.69
CA TYR A 96 1.35 -2.95 4.11
C TYR A 96 1.78 -3.01 5.57
N VAL A 97 1.28 -4.00 6.29
CA VAL A 97 1.68 -4.30 7.68
C VAL A 97 2.08 -5.77 7.72
N ASP A 98 3.15 -6.08 8.46
CA ASP A 98 3.55 -7.47 8.69
C ASP A 98 2.36 -8.23 9.30
N PRO A 99 1.97 -9.39 8.75
CA PRO A 99 0.86 -10.18 9.29
C PRO A 99 0.96 -10.48 10.79
N ARG A 100 2.18 -10.57 11.34
CA ARG A 100 2.44 -10.79 12.78
C ARG A 100 2.12 -9.58 13.65
N HIS A 101 1.97 -8.40 13.05
CA HIS A 101 1.75 -7.11 13.72
C HIS A 101 0.41 -6.49 13.28
N LEU A 102 -0.54 -7.31 12.82
CA LEU A 102 -1.88 -6.83 12.55
C LEU A 102 -2.61 -6.54 13.86
N GLY A 103 -3.40 -5.47 13.88
CA GLY A 103 -4.17 -5.07 15.06
C GLY A 103 -3.41 -4.22 16.09
N CYS A 104 -2.09 -4.01 15.93
CA CYS A 104 -1.30 -3.14 16.82
C CYS A 104 -1.39 -1.64 16.50
N GLY A 105 -2.21 -1.25 15.52
CA GLY A 105 -2.35 0.15 15.11
C GLY A 105 -1.37 0.63 14.03
N ALA A 106 -0.32 -0.13 13.67
CA ALA A 106 0.68 0.29 12.67
C ALA A 106 0.09 0.78 11.34
N GLY A 107 -0.92 0.07 10.81
CA GLY A 107 -1.61 0.48 9.58
C GLY A 107 -2.38 1.79 9.73
N ARG A 108 -3.04 2.00 10.88
CA ARG A 108 -3.76 3.25 11.20
C ARG A 108 -2.78 4.41 11.33
N SER A 109 -1.64 4.21 11.98
CA SER A 109 -0.60 5.23 12.13
C SER A 109 -0.01 5.64 10.78
N LEU A 110 0.34 4.68 9.92
CA LEU A 110 0.85 4.95 8.57
C LEU A 110 -0.16 5.69 7.70
N LEU A 111 -1.43 5.27 7.72
CA LEU A 111 -2.49 5.92 6.96
C LEU A 111 -2.77 7.34 7.47
N GLY A 112 -2.87 7.51 8.79
CA GLY A 112 -3.09 8.83 9.41
C GLY A 112 -1.96 9.80 9.10
N GLU A 113 -0.71 9.33 9.12
CA GLU A 113 0.45 10.14 8.76
C GLU A 113 0.45 10.54 7.28
N SER A 114 0.05 9.64 6.38
CA SER A 114 -0.12 9.98 4.95
C SER A 114 -1.17 11.06 4.76
N VAL A 115 -2.35 10.90 5.36
CA VAL A 115 -3.44 11.89 5.30
C VAL A 115 -2.96 13.24 5.83
N ARG A 116 -2.29 13.26 7.00
CA ARG A 116 -1.77 14.49 7.62
C ARG A 116 -0.77 15.21 6.73
N ARG A 117 0.20 14.49 6.16
CA ARG A 117 1.22 15.08 5.26
C ARG A 117 0.60 15.62 3.98
N CYS A 118 -0.32 14.89 3.37
CA CYS A 118 -0.97 15.34 2.14
C CYS A 118 -1.89 16.55 2.38
N ALA A 119 -2.62 16.60 3.49
CA ALA A 119 -3.41 17.77 3.88
C ALA A 119 -2.53 19.01 4.17
N ALA A 120 -1.36 18.81 4.79
CA ALA A 120 -0.41 19.89 5.07
C ALA A 120 0.10 20.57 3.79
N VAL A 121 0.24 19.84 2.69
CA VAL A 121 0.61 20.38 1.37
C VAL A 121 -0.60 20.65 0.46
N ARG A 122 -1.80 20.73 1.04
CA ARG A 122 -3.05 21.16 0.38
C ARG A 122 -3.52 20.29 -0.79
N TYR A 123 -3.20 19.00 -0.78
CA TYR A 123 -3.92 18.06 -1.65
C TYR A 123 -5.41 18.06 -1.29
N PRO A 124 -6.34 18.11 -2.26
CA PRO A 124 -7.76 18.16 -1.98
C PRO A 124 -8.32 16.80 -1.59
N ARG A 125 -7.89 15.71 -2.25
CA ARG A 125 -8.31 14.34 -1.94
C ARG A 125 -7.13 13.37 -1.95
N MET A 126 -7.40 12.20 -1.35
CA MET A 126 -6.54 11.03 -1.41
C MET A 126 -7.33 9.80 -1.89
N PRO A 127 -7.26 9.43 -3.17
CA PRO A 127 -7.58 8.09 -3.65
C PRO A 127 -6.59 7.01 -3.19
N LEU A 128 -7.10 5.78 -3.15
CA LEU A 128 -6.34 4.53 -3.06
C LEU A 128 -7.11 3.40 -3.76
N TRP A 129 -6.38 2.43 -4.29
CA TRP A 129 -6.95 1.25 -4.94
C TRP A 129 -6.90 0.03 -4.03
N VAL A 130 -8.00 -0.73 -4.00
CA VAL A 130 -8.12 -1.98 -3.23
C VAL A 130 -8.68 -3.06 -4.11
N LEU A 131 -8.14 -4.28 -4.05
CA LEU A 131 -8.77 -5.43 -4.70
C LEU A 131 -10.24 -5.55 -4.28
N ARG A 132 -11.15 -5.69 -5.24
CA ARG A 132 -12.60 -5.77 -5.02
C ARG A 132 -12.97 -6.83 -3.97
N GLY A 133 -12.30 -7.98 -4.01
CA GLY A 133 -12.50 -9.10 -3.09
C GLY A 133 -11.80 -8.98 -1.73
N ASN A 134 -10.94 -7.98 -1.51
CA ASN A 134 -10.23 -7.81 -0.23
C ASN A 134 -11.10 -7.05 0.78
N THR A 135 -12.13 -7.74 1.27
CA THR A 135 -13.15 -7.19 2.20
C THR A 135 -12.53 -6.61 3.47
N ARG A 136 -11.43 -7.19 3.96
CA ARG A 136 -10.69 -6.69 5.12
C ARG A 136 -10.07 -5.32 4.86
N ALA A 137 -9.37 -5.15 3.73
CA ALA A 137 -8.76 -3.87 3.39
C ALA A 137 -9.83 -2.81 3.11
N ARG A 138 -10.93 -3.18 2.45
CA ARG A 138 -12.09 -2.29 2.23
C ARG A 138 -12.67 -1.76 3.54
N ARG A 139 -12.97 -2.65 4.50
CA ARG A 139 -13.43 -2.25 5.85
C ARG A 139 -12.41 -1.39 6.60
N PHE A 140 -11.11 -1.64 6.40
CA PHE A 140 -10.06 -0.80 6.98
C PHE A 140 -10.08 0.62 6.41
N CYS A 141 -10.27 0.76 5.09
CA CYS A 141 -10.38 2.06 4.42
C CYS A 141 -11.64 2.82 4.89
N GLU A 142 -12.78 2.14 4.96
CA GLU A 142 -14.05 2.69 5.44
C GLU A 142 -13.92 3.24 6.87
N ARG A 143 -13.33 2.46 7.78
CA ARG A 143 -13.05 2.90 9.17
C ARG A 143 -12.06 4.05 9.27
N ALA A 144 -11.27 4.29 8.22
CA ALA A 144 -10.34 5.40 8.15
C ALA A 144 -10.92 6.64 7.44
N GLY A 145 -12.21 6.62 7.11
CA GLY A 145 -12.93 7.74 6.50
C GLY A 145 -12.79 7.81 4.97
N PHE A 146 -12.38 6.73 4.32
CA PHE A 146 -12.41 6.63 2.86
C PHE A 146 -13.73 5.99 2.43
N GLY A 147 -14.35 6.54 1.39
CA GLY A 147 -15.54 5.98 0.76
C GLY A 147 -15.23 5.46 -0.64
N ALA A 148 -15.91 4.40 -1.07
CA ALA A 148 -15.87 3.98 -2.47
C ALA A 148 -16.42 5.12 -3.35
N ASP A 149 -15.68 5.54 -4.37
CA ASP A 149 -16.06 6.69 -5.22
C ASP A 149 -16.58 6.28 -6.61
N GLY A 150 -16.77 4.97 -6.81
CA GLY A 150 -17.24 4.38 -8.07
C GLY A 150 -16.13 4.11 -9.09
N GLY A 151 -14.88 4.52 -8.82
CA GLY A 151 -13.75 4.15 -9.67
C GLY A 151 -13.48 2.65 -9.64
N GLU A 152 -13.33 2.04 -10.82
CA GLU A 152 -13.01 0.63 -10.98
C GLU A 152 -11.94 0.46 -12.05
N GLU A 153 -10.96 -0.38 -11.78
CA GLU A 153 -9.88 -0.72 -12.72
C GLU A 153 -9.56 -2.22 -12.60
N ALA A 154 -8.79 -2.73 -13.55
CA ALA A 154 -8.26 -4.07 -13.49
C ALA A 154 -6.73 -4.01 -13.45
N PHE A 155 -6.15 -4.56 -12.40
CA PHE A 155 -4.71 -4.78 -12.32
C PHE A 155 -4.40 -6.16 -12.89
N GLU A 156 -3.61 -6.23 -13.97
CA GLU A 156 -3.21 -7.51 -14.55
C GLU A 156 -2.07 -8.16 -13.75
N VAL A 157 -2.29 -9.41 -13.32
CA VAL A 157 -1.30 -10.22 -12.62
C VAL A 157 -1.16 -11.57 -13.29
N ALA A 158 -0.01 -11.82 -13.90
CA ALA A 158 0.30 -13.07 -14.59
C ALA A 158 -0.78 -13.45 -15.62
N GLY A 159 -1.22 -12.49 -16.45
CA GLY A 159 -2.27 -12.69 -17.45
C GLY A 159 -3.70 -12.72 -16.89
N ILE A 160 -3.89 -12.51 -15.58
CA ILE A 160 -5.22 -12.50 -14.95
C ILE A 160 -5.58 -11.09 -14.52
N ALA A 161 -6.70 -10.59 -15.03
CA ALA A 161 -7.29 -9.33 -14.59
C ALA A 161 -7.82 -9.48 -13.15
N VAL A 162 -7.22 -8.74 -12.22
CA VAL A 162 -7.67 -8.68 -10.82
C VAL A 162 -8.39 -7.35 -10.61
N PRO A 163 -9.71 -7.34 -10.38
CA PRO A 163 -10.46 -6.11 -10.29
C PRO A 163 -10.13 -5.35 -8.99
N GLU A 164 -9.91 -4.05 -9.12
CA GLU A 164 -9.71 -3.08 -8.05
C GLU A 164 -10.86 -2.08 -8.03
N VAL A 165 -11.18 -1.60 -6.84
CA VAL A 165 -12.14 -0.53 -6.59
C VAL A 165 -11.42 0.62 -5.90
N ARG A 166 -11.75 1.84 -6.31
CA ARG A 166 -11.14 3.05 -5.75
C ARG A 166 -11.93 3.54 -4.55
N TYR A 167 -11.19 3.80 -3.49
CA TYR A 167 -11.65 4.46 -2.30
C TYR A 167 -11.00 5.84 -2.23
N ALA A 168 -11.75 6.88 -1.89
CA ALA A 168 -11.24 8.23 -1.78
C ALA A 168 -11.64 8.88 -0.46
N ARG A 169 -10.79 9.77 0.03
CA ARG A 169 -11.07 10.62 1.19
C ARG A 169 -10.76 12.08 0.84
N ALA A 170 -11.66 12.99 1.17
CA ALA A 170 -11.37 14.42 1.15
C ALA A 170 -10.36 14.76 2.26
N LEU A 171 -9.35 15.55 1.92
CA LEU A 171 -8.30 16.00 2.84
C LEU A 171 -8.50 17.45 3.30
N THR A 172 -9.37 18.18 2.63
CA THR A 172 -9.77 19.54 2.99
C THR A 172 -10.79 19.50 4.12
N GLY A 173 -10.33 19.96 5.28
CA GLY A 173 -11.08 20.33 6.48
C GLY A 173 -10.23 21.32 7.27
#